data_AF-A0A954E5U5-F1
#
_entry.id   AF-A0A954E5U5-F1
#
_cell.length_a   1.000
_cell.length_b   1.000
_cell.length_c   1.000
_cell.angle_alpha   90.00
_cell.angle_beta   90.00
_cell.angle_gamma   90.00
#
_symmetry.space_group_name_H-M   'P 1'
#
loop_
_entity.id
_entity.type
_entity.pdbx_description
1 polymer ?
#
loop_
_entity_poly.entity_id
_entity_poly.type
_entity_poly.pdbx_seq_one_letter_code
_entity_poly.pdbx_strand_id
1 'polypeptide(L)'
;MVKVARATRKVPILRPWFPLLTLLAVLFPCLPASAQETAPAEGTQAERSLSEIQQSISARYQRFAKTLTQLHGYMKETDPARAELLMRVIGRSNEARVDAQMDIILQLLSQENPQYGSVVERQEDLIQSLLNLLDVLQSEDERKRIADEIARIEELIGDLNKLVVEQKEVRAGTERGRSLESLEQRQQGVTDKTEKLADKIDQQDRERREQAEAEQRGEKQGEGEQQDGSKQDQPPKKPGESPEQQPSESEAPPSEKTSPKEPSESQPGEQKSPQDSSDSPSDSQSQQQQQQQQQQKGEQQKGEQQPSESDSASQPNEPTPGREEIESAIDKMQRAIDELKEKNRDQASREQDQAIAELEKAKAKLEEILRQLREEEQKILLADLEARFRKMLLMQVNVRKSSGQIQEIPDDQRLPRHRARATQLARDEREIVLEVDKALILLREEGTSVAFPEAVVQIREDMQTVAEWLNSFEVNELTLAIEDDIIEALEELVEALRKEMEKLEEQEQQQQQQQQQQDDPELIDLIAELKLLRSLQYRVNRRTQQLGRTVEGEQAAENSVLELLSQLAERQARIQRATYDLSTGKNR
;
A
#
# COMPACT_ATOMS: atom_id res chain seq x y z
N MET A 1 17.56 -51.41 -65.47
CA MET A 1 18.21 -52.41 -64.59
C MET A 1 17.21 -52.73 -63.48
N VAL A 2 16.34 -53.74 -63.63
CA VAL A 2 16.53 -55.20 -63.46
C VAL A 2 16.21 -55.68 -62.03
N LYS A 3 15.07 -56.41 -61.94
CA LYS A 3 14.71 -57.61 -61.12
C LYS A 3 14.63 -57.47 -59.58
N VAL A 4 13.49 -57.73 -58.94
CA VAL A 4 12.70 -58.99 -58.74
C VAL A 4 13.37 -59.99 -57.79
N ALA A 5 12.65 -60.33 -56.69
CA ALA A 5 12.34 -61.68 -56.14
C ALA A 5 12.00 -61.55 -54.63
N ARG A 6 10.78 -61.74 -54.12
CA ARG A 6 9.97 -62.97 -53.89
C ARG A 6 10.72 -64.14 -53.23
N ALA A 7 10.28 -64.52 -52.02
CA ALA A 7 9.94 -65.89 -51.57
C ALA A 7 9.47 -65.84 -50.09
N THR A 8 8.19 -65.99 -49.73
CA THR A 8 7.43 -67.25 -49.50
C THR A 8 7.97 -68.09 -48.32
N ARG A 9 7.20 -68.62 -47.34
CA ARG A 9 5.91 -69.36 -47.44
C ARG A 9 5.42 -69.83 -46.04
N LYS A 10 4.07 -69.99 -45.92
CA LYS A 10 3.26 -71.03 -45.18
C LYS A 10 3.16 -70.92 -43.63
N VAL A 11 2.02 -70.67 -42.95
CA VAL A 11 0.63 -71.24 -42.94
C VAL A 11 0.64 -72.72 -42.46
N PRO A 12 -0.30 -73.32 -41.64
CA PRO A 12 -1.71 -72.94 -41.30
C PRO A 12 -2.29 -73.24 -39.85
N ILE A 13 -3.48 -72.66 -39.55
CA ILE A 13 -4.79 -73.24 -39.07
C ILE A 13 -4.79 -74.17 -37.80
N LEU A 14 -5.53 -73.94 -36.69
CA LEU A 14 -6.95 -74.31 -36.42
C LEU A 14 -7.44 -73.88 -35.00
N ARG A 15 -8.71 -73.41 -34.96
CA ARG A 15 -9.68 -73.27 -33.83
C ARG A 15 -10.17 -74.67 -33.32
N PRO A 16 -11.15 -74.81 -32.38
CA PRO A 16 -11.52 -74.13 -31.13
C PRO A 16 -11.89 -75.15 -29.98
N TRP A 17 -12.57 -74.70 -28.91
CA TRP A 17 -13.59 -75.40 -28.06
C TRP A 17 -13.26 -75.71 -26.56
N PHE A 18 -14.15 -75.22 -25.69
CA PHE A 18 -14.36 -75.42 -24.22
C PHE A 18 -14.58 -76.91 -23.83
N PRO A 19 -14.55 -77.37 -22.54
CA PRO A 19 -15.32 -76.79 -21.40
C PRO A 19 -14.81 -76.99 -19.93
N LEU A 20 -15.52 -76.32 -18.99
CA LEU A 20 -15.83 -76.65 -17.57
C LEU A 20 -14.83 -77.44 -16.69
N LEU A 21 -14.48 -76.95 -15.49
CA LEU A 21 -14.94 -77.45 -14.16
C LEU A 21 -14.16 -76.83 -12.96
N THR A 22 -14.88 -76.61 -11.85
CA THR A 22 -14.48 -76.67 -10.41
C THR A 22 -13.52 -75.66 -9.76
N LEU A 23 -14.12 -74.64 -9.13
CA LEU A 23 -14.15 -74.33 -7.68
C LEU A 23 -13.15 -75.05 -6.74
N LEU A 24 -12.23 -74.29 -6.12
CA LEU A 24 -11.79 -74.47 -4.73
C LEU A 24 -11.10 -73.20 -4.19
N ALA A 25 -11.58 -72.69 -3.06
CA ALA A 25 -10.99 -71.60 -2.29
C ALA A 25 -9.86 -72.11 -1.37
N VAL A 26 -8.87 -71.23 -1.05
CA VAL A 26 -8.26 -70.96 0.27
C VAL A 26 -6.90 -70.22 0.11
N LEU A 27 -6.89 -68.94 0.52
CA LEU A 27 -5.93 -68.13 1.30
C LEU A 27 -4.38 -68.22 1.20
N PHE A 28 -3.79 -66.99 1.21
CA PHE A 28 -2.44 -66.50 1.64
C PHE A 28 -1.24 -66.59 0.65
N PRO A 29 -0.19 -65.73 0.70
CA PRO A 29 -0.09 -64.26 0.89
C PRO A 29 0.97 -63.53 -0.04
N CYS A 30 0.95 -62.18 -0.03
CA CYS A 30 2.08 -61.20 -0.14
C CYS A 30 3.02 -61.07 -1.39
N LEU A 31 2.79 -59.99 -2.17
CA LEU A 31 3.71 -59.00 -2.84
C LEU A 31 4.82 -59.41 -3.86
N PRO A 32 5.34 -58.53 -4.78
CA PRO A 32 5.12 -57.07 -4.99
C PRO A 32 4.96 -56.56 -6.47
N ALA A 33 4.58 -55.27 -6.57
CA ALA A 33 4.99 -54.23 -7.54
C ALA A 33 4.75 -54.35 -9.07
N SER A 34 3.84 -53.52 -9.59
CA SER A 34 4.18 -52.45 -10.53
C SER A 34 3.09 -51.37 -10.54
N ALA A 35 3.54 -50.13 -10.43
CA ALA A 35 2.72 -48.93 -10.32
C ALA A 35 1.88 -48.68 -11.57
N GLN A 36 0.59 -48.44 -11.36
CA GLN A 36 -0.25 -47.71 -12.29
C GLN A 36 -0.87 -46.59 -11.49
N GLU A 37 -0.37 -45.39 -11.73
CA GLU A 37 -0.81 -44.13 -11.15
C GLU A 37 -2.21 -43.83 -11.69
N THR A 38 -3.22 -44.35 -11.01
CA THR A 38 -4.61 -43.94 -11.20
C THR A 38 -4.81 -42.65 -10.44
N ALA A 39 -5.10 -41.58 -11.19
CA ALA A 39 -5.64 -40.33 -10.67
C ALA A 39 -6.74 -40.65 -9.63
N PRO A 40 -6.76 -39.97 -8.47
CA PRO A 40 -7.84 -40.17 -7.52
C PRO A 40 -9.13 -39.69 -8.20
N ALA A 41 -10.10 -40.60 -8.26
CA ALA A 41 -11.44 -40.32 -8.72
C ALA A 41 -12.01 -39.13 -7.92
N GLU A 42 -12.49 -38.13 -8.64
CA GLU A 42 -13.39 -37.10 -8.14
C GLU A 42 -14.64 -37.79 -7.57
N GLY A 43 -14.66 -37.93 -6.25
CA GLY A 43 -15.74 -38.54 -5.52
C GLY A 43 -15.48 -38.42 -4.04
N THR A 44 -16.28 -37.57 -3.38
CA THR A 44 -16.33 -37.30 -1.92
C THR A 44 -15.28 -36.32 -1.38
N GLN A 45 -15.43 -35.02 -1.71
CA GLN A 45 -15.28 -34.02 -0.65
C GLN A 45 -16.47 -34.22 0.29
N ALA A 46 -16.25 -34.92 1.41
CA ALA A 46 -17.22 -34.93 2.49
C ALA A 46 -17.43 -33.47 2.94
N GLU A 47 -18.65 -32.96 2.81
CA GLU A 47 -19.05 -31.66 3.36
C GLU A 47 -18.63 -31.60 4.82
N ARG A 48 -17.61 -30.78 5.14
CA ARG A 48 -17.22 -30.55 6.54
C ARG A 48 -18.43 -30.02 7.30
N SER A 49 -18.70 -30.56 8.48
CA SER A 49 -19.82 -30.08 9.29
C SER A 49 -19.62 -28.60 9.64
N LEU A 50 -20.70 -27.81 9.72
CA LEU A 50 -20.62 -26.38 10.08
C LEU A 50 -19.89 -26.17 11.42
N SER A 51 -20.03 -27.12 12.35
CA SER A 51 -19.28 -27.17 13.61
C SER A 51 -17.77 -27.32 13.42
N GLU A 52 -17.31 -28.16 12.49
CA GLU A 52 -15.88 -28.30 12.18
C GLU A 52 -15.31 -27.03 11.55
N ILE A 53 -16.08 -26.39 10.67
CA ILE A 53 -15.69 -25.10 10.07
C ILE A 53 -15.57 -24.04 11.16
N GLN A 54 -16.58 -23.90 12.02
CA GLN A 54 -16.57 -22.95 13.14
C GLN A 54 -15.40 -23.21 14.10
N GLN A 55 -15.10 -24.48 14.39
CA GLN A 55 -13.95 -24.86 15.22
C GLN A 55 -12.64 -24.42 14.59
N SER A 56 -12.51 -24.55 13.27
CA SER A 56 -11.31 -24.08 12.56
C SER A 56 -11.16 -22.56 12.60
N ILE A 57 -12.27 -21.81 12.54
CA ILE A 57 -12.27 -20.34 12.65
C ILE A 57 -11.85 -19.91 14.06
N SER A 58 -12.44 -20.51 15.10
CA SER A 58 -12.07 -20.28 16.50
C SER A 58 -10.57 -20.54 16.73
N ALA A 59 -10.05 -21.66 16.22
CA ALA A 59 -8.63 -21.98 16.33
C ALA A 59 -7.72 -20.97 15.61
N ARG A 60 -8.15 -20.39 14.47
CA ARG A 60 -7.40 -19.33 13.78
C ARG A 60 -7.40 -18.04 14.58
N TYR A 61 -8.55 -17.66 15.14
CA TYR A 61 -8.65 -16.46 15.97
C TYR A 61 -7.78 -16.56 17.23
N GLN A 62 -7.79 -17.70 17.91
CA GLN A 62 -6.92 -17.93 19.07
C GLN A 62 -5.44 -17.85 18.73
N ARG A 63 -5.02 -18.29 17.53
CA ARG A 63 -3.64 -18.10 17.06
C ARG A 63 -3.37 -16.62 16.82
N PHE A 64 -4.27 -15.91 16.14
CA PHE A 64 -4.17 -14.47 15.92
C PHE A 64 -4.04 -13.69 17.23
N ALA A 65 -4.89 -13.94 18.22
CA ALA A 65 -4.84 -13.29 19.54
C ALA A 65 -3.51 -13.56 20.26
N LYS A 66 -2.99 -14.80 20.18
CA LYS A 66 -1.65 -15.14 20.69
C LYS A 66 -0.55 -14.38 19.96
N THR A 67 -0.61 -14.30 18.64
CA THR A 67 0.36 -13.56 17.83
C THR A 67 0.33 -12.07 18.16
N LEU A 68 -0.85 -11.44 18.31
CA LEU A 68 -0.96 -10.05 18.76
C LEU A 68 -0.28 -9.84 20.11
N THR A 69 -0.48 -10.77 21.06
CA THR A 69 0.13 -10.67 22.40
C THR A 69 1.65 -10.84 22.35
N GLN A 70 2.15 -11.77 21.53
CA GLN A 70 3.58 -11.97 21.33
C GLN A 70 4.22 -10.76 20.64
N LEU A 71 3.56 -10.24 19.61
CA LEU A 71 4.00 -9.07 18.86
C LEU A 71 4.02 -7.85 19.77
N HIS A 72 2.97 -7.61 20.56
CA HIS A 72 2.96 -6.56 21.58
C HIS A 72 4.17 -6.65 22.52
N GLY A 73 4.49 -7.86 22.99
CA GLY A 73 5.66 -8.08 23.86
C GLY A 73 6.99 -7.73 23.21
N TYR A 74 7.15 -8.06 21.92
CA TYR A 74 8.34 -7.72 21.13
C TYR A 74 8.41 -6.22 20.81
N MET A 75 7.29 -5.65 20.35
CA MET A 75 7.20 -4.24 19.96
C MET A 75 7.32 -3.29 21.14
N LYS A 76 7.10 -3.75 22.38
CA LYS A 76 7.25 -2.89 23.56
C LYS A 76 8.64 -2.26 23.68
N GLU A 77 9.68 -2.94 23.20
CA GLU A 77 11.06 -2.46 23.23
C GLU A 77 11.48 -1.80 21.91
N THR A 78 10.94 -2.27 20.78
CA THR A 78 11.34 -1.80 19.44
C THR A 78 10.45 -0.69 18.87
N ASP A 79 9.14 -0.70 19.15
CA ASP A 79 8.13 0.26 18.68
C ASP A 79 6.99 0.42 19.73
N PRO A 80 7.18 1.33 20.71
CA PRO A 80 6.24 1.51 21.82
C PRO A 80 4.83 1.90 21.39
N ALA A 81 4.70 2.66 20.29
CA ALA A 81 3.42 3.16 19.82
C ALA A 81 2.61 2.04 19.15
N ARG A 82 3.25 1.20 18.34
CA ARG A 82 2.60 0.02 17.77
C ARG A 82 2.29 -1.02 18.83
N ALA A 83 3.13 -1.15 19.86
CA ALA A 83 2.80 -1.94 21.03
C ALA A 83 1.51 -1.42 21.72
N GLU A 84 1.34 -0.12 21.86
CA GLU A 84 0.13 0.47 22.45
C GLU A 84 -1.13 0.20 21.60
N LEU A 85 -1.05 0.34 20.28
CA LEU A 85 -2.13 -0.04 19.37
C LEU A 85 -2.50 -1.52 19.52
N LEU A 86 -1.50 -2.42 19.56
CA LEU A 86 -1.73 -3.85 19.78
C LEU A 86 -2.38 -4.11 21.14
N MET A 87 -1.97 -3.39 22.19
CA MET A 87 -2.58 -3.48 23.52
C MET A 87 -4.04 -3.06 23.51
N ARG A 88 -4.36 -1.95 22.83
CA ARG A 88 -5.73 -1.44 22.65
C ARG A 88 -6.61 -2.45 21.92
N VAL A 89 -6.08 -3.10 20.88
CA VAL A 89 -6.77 -4.15 20.12
C VAL A 89 -7.01 -5.40 20.98
N ILE A 90 -6.00 -5.84 21.75
CA ILE A 90 -6.14 -6.95 22.69
C ILE A 90 -7.21 -6.61 23.76
N GLY A 91 -7.19 -5.39 24.29
CA GLY A 91 -8.19 -4.90 25.24
C GLY A 91 -9.61 -4.97 24.68
N ARG A 92 -9.83 -4.41 23.49
CA ARG A 92 -11.14 -4.44 22.80
C ARG A 92 -11.59 -5.86 22.46
N SER A 93 -10.67 -6.75 22.08
CA SER A 93 -10.96 -8.17 21.81
C SER A 93 -11.52 -8.86 23.06
N ASN A 94 -10.87 -8.61 24.20
CA ASN A 94 -11.29 -9.14 25.49
C ASN A 94 -12.63 -8.54 25.95
N GLU A 95 -12.83 -7.23 25.77
CA GLU A 95 -14.08 -6.54 26.10
C GLU A 95 -15.26 -7.04 25.27
N ALA A 96 -15.08 -7.22 23.95
CA ALA A 96 -16.07 -7.81 23.05
C ALA A 96 -16.25 -9.33 23.27
N ARG A 97 -15.37 -9.96 24.07
CA ARG A 97 -15.38 -11.38 24.42
C ARG A 97 -15.42 -12.29 23.19
N VAL A 98 -14.61 -11.96 22.18
CA VAL A 98 -14.63 -12.62 20.87
C VAL A 98 -14.43 -14.14 20.97
N ASP A 99 -13.47 -14.59 21.79
CA ASP A 99 -13.24 -16.02 22.05
C ASP A 99 -14.50 -16.70 22.62
N ALA A 100 -15.14 -16.08 23.61
CA ALA A 100 -16.34 -16.64 24.24
C ALA A 100 -17.53 -16.67 23.27
N GLN A 101 -17.67 -15.67 22.40
CA GLN A 101 -18.70 -15.68 21.36
C GLN A 101 -18.48 -16.82 20.35
N MET A 102 -17.24 -17.05 19.92
CA MET A 102 -16.90 -18.16 19.02
C MET A 102 -17.20 -19.52 19.65
N ASP A 103 -16.91 -19.69 20.95
CA ASP A 103 -17.22 -20.92 21.69
C ASP A 103 -18.74 -21.16 21.83
N ILE A 104 -19.51 -20.11 22.11
CA ILE A 104 -20.98 -20.19 22.17
C ILE A 104 -21.55 -20.60 20.81
N ILE A 105 -21.07 -20.02 19.71
CA ILE A 105 -21.51 -20.38 18.36
C ILE A 105 -21.19 -21.84 18.05
N LEU A 106 -20.00 -22.31 18.42
CA LEU A 106 -19.61 -23.72 18.27
C LEU A 106 -20.52 -24.65 19.09
N GLN A 107 -20.84 -24.27 20.33
CA GLN A 107 -21.76 -25.03 21.18
C GLN A 107 -23.17 -25.10 20.57
N LEU A 108 -23.69 -24.00 20.02
CA LEU A 108 -25.00 -23.97 19.36
C LEU A 108 -25.03 -24.82 18.08
N LEU A 109 -23.92 -24.86 17.33
CA LEU A 109 -23.78 -25.66 16.10
C LEU A 109 -23.57 -27.16 16.37
N SER A 110 -23.01 -27.52 17.53
CA SER A 110 -22.70 -28.91 17.90
C SER A 110 -23.82 -29.63 18.68
N GLN A 111 -24.92 -28.94 18.96
CA GLN A 111 -26.11 -29.56 19.56
C GLN A 111 -26.77 -30.56 18.61
N GLU A 112 -27.46 -31.57 19.15
CA GLU A 112 -28.23 -32.54 18.36
C GLU A 112 -29.30 -31.88 17.46
N ASN A 113 -29.83 -30.72 17.88
CA ASN A 113 -30.72 -29.87 17.09
C ASN A 113 -30.18 -28.43 17.07
N PRO A 114 -29.38 -28.05 16.06
CA PRO A 114 -28.74 -26.74 16.01
C PRO A 114 -29.75 -25.60 15.88
N GLN A 115 -29.58 -24.56 16.70
CA GLN A 115 -30.44 -23.36 16.66
C GLN A 115 -29.91 -22.33 15.66
N TYR A 116 -30.05 -22.61 14.37
CA TYR A 116 -29.45 -21.80 13.29
C TYR A 116 -29.81 -20.30 13.35
N GLY A 117 -31.03 -19.93 13.75
CA GLY A 117 -31.42 -18.52 13.87
C GLY A 117 -30.56 -17.75 14.88
N SER A 118 -30.36 -18.32 16.07
CA SER A 118 -29.48 -17.72 17.10
C SER A 118 -28.00 -17.76 16.73
N VAL A 119 -27.58 -18.73 15.92
CA VAL A 119 -26.22 -18.82 15.40
C VAL A 119 -25.95 -17.68 14.42
N VAL A 120 -26.88 -17.38 13.52
CA VAL A 120 -26.74 -16.30 12.54
C VAL A 120 -26.63 -14.95 13.23
N GLU A 121 -27.54 -14.62 14.16
CA GLU A 121 -27.51 -13.36 14.91
C GLU A 121 -26.19 -13.17 15.67
N ARG A 122 -25.71 -14.23 16.35
CA ARG A 122 -24.43 -14.20 17.05
C ARG A 122 -23.23 -14.12 16.11
N GLN A 123 -23.31 -14.73 14.93
CA GLN A 123 -22.26 -14.60 13.92
C GLN A 123 -22.20 -13.18 13.36
N GLU A 124 -23.34 -12.51 13.16
CA GLU A 124 -23.39 -11.10 12.76
C GLU A 124 -22.74 -10.19 13.81
N ASP A 125 -23.08 -10.36 15.10
CA ASP A 125 -22.45 -9.62 16.21
C ASP A 125 -20.94 -9.87 16.32
N LEU A 126 -20.54 -11.14 16.15
CA LEU A 126 -19.13 -11.54 16.16
C LEU A 126 -18.37 -10.91 14.98
N ILE A 127 -18.96 -10.90 13.79
CA ILE A 127 -18.37 -10.25 12.61
C ILE A 127 -18.21 -8.76 12.86
N GLN A 128 -19.21 -8.07 13.41
CA GLN A 128 -19.10 -6.65 13.76
C GLN A 128 -17.99 -6.39 14.79
N SER A 129 -17.88 -7.25 15.80
CA SER A 129 -16.80 -7.17 16.80
C SER A 129 -15.42 -7.32 16.13
N LEU A 130 -15.26 -8.29 15.23
CA LEU A 130 -14.02 -8.50 14.48
C LEU A 130 -13.70 -7.32 13.55
N LEU A 131 -14.71 -6.74 12.89
CA LEU A 131 -14.53 -5.54 12.06
C LEU A 131 -14.08 -4.33 12.90
N ASN A 132 -14.62 -4.15 14.10
CA ASN A 132 -14.18 -3.10 15.02
C ASN A 132 -12.73 -3.30 15.51
N LEU A 133 -12.28 -4.55 15.69
CA LEU A 133 -10.87 -4.82 15.98
C LEU A 133 -9.97 -4.49 14.80
N LEU A 134 -10.43 -4.82 13.59
CA LEU A 134 -9.72 -4.49 12.36
C LEU A 134 -9.61 -2.97 12.17
N ASP A 135 -10.68 -2.21 12.43
CA ASP A 135 -10.69 -0.75 12.34
C ASP A 135 -9.65 -0.09 13.26
N VAL A 136 -9.46 -0.63 14.46
CA VAL A 136 -8.45 -0.14 15.41
C VAL A 136 -7.05 -0.52 14.97
N LEU A 137 -6.88 -1.71 14.39
CA LEU A 137 -5.61 -2.10 13.78
C LEU A 137 -5.27 -1.21 12.58
N GLN A 138 -6.29 -0.64 11.93
CA GLN A 138 -6.17 0.25 10.79
C GLN A 138 -6.17 1.74 11.17
N SER A 139 -6.20 2.09 12.47
CA SER A 139 -6.47 3.47 12.90
C SER A 139 -5.48 4.47 12.33
N GLU A 140 -6.01 5.62 11.89
CA GLU A 140 -5.34 6.73 11.20
C GLU A 140 -4.25 7.45 12.01
N ASP A 141 -4.20 7.24 13.34
CA ASP A 141 -3.23 7.87 14.23
C ASP A 141 -1.78 7.60 13.80
N GLU A 142 -1.49 6.39 13.30
CA GLU A 142 -0.15 6.01 12.84
C GLU A 142 0.22 6.73 11.54
N ARG A 143 -0.68 6.73 10.54
CA ARG A 143 -0.45 7.43 9.28
C ARG A 143 -0.24 8.91 9.51
N LYS A 144 -1.07 9.51 10.36
CA LYS A 144 -0.95 10.92 10.71
C LYS A 144 0.38 11.20 11.42
N ARG A 145 0.80 10.34 12.35
CA ARG A 145 2.10 10.48 13.02
C ARG A 145 3.27 10.42 12.03
N ILE A 146 3.25 9.46 11.10
CA ILE A 146 4.30 9.33 10.07
C ILE A 146 4.28 10.54 9.13
N ALA A 147 3.10 10.98 8.68
CA ALA A 147 2.96 12.16 7.83
C ALA A 147 3.48 13.44 8.53
N ASP A 148 3.16 13.62 9.83
CA ASP A 148 3.67 14.73 10.65
C ASP A 148 5.21 14.66 10.78
N GLU A 149 5.78 13.45 10.90
CA GLU A 149 7.23 13.26 10.96
C GLU A 149 7.91 13.51 9.62
N ILE A 150 7.34 13.05 8.51
CA ILE A 150 7.81 13.34 7.15
C ILE A 150 7.89 14.85 6.94
N ALA A 151 6.80 15.57 7.25
CA ALA A 151 6.73 17.03 7.11
C ALA A 151 7.80 17.74 7.95
N ARG A 152 8.05 17.25 9.18
CA ARG A 152 9.11 17.75 10.05
C ARG A 152 10.50 17.54 9.44
N ILE A 153 10.81 16.32 8.98
CA ILE A 153 12.12 15.98 8.42
C ILE A 153 12.38 16.77 7.12
N GLU A 154 11.37 16.93 6.26
CA GLU A 154 11.45 17.77 5.07
C GLU A 154 11.78 19.23 5.40
N GLU A 155 11.16 19.79 6.46
CA GLU A 155 11.45 21.13 6.93
C GLU A 155 12.93 21.26 7.37
N LEU A 156 13.43 20.29 8.13
CA LEU A 156 14.83 20.27 8.59
C LEU A 156 15.81 20.14 7.43
N ILE A 157 15.53 19.29 6.44
CA ILE A 157 16.33 19.18 5.20
C ILE A 157 16.30 20.50 4.43
N GLY A 158 15.14 21.15 4.35
CA GLY A 158 14.98 22.46 3.73
C GLY A 158 15.83 23.55 4.39
N ASP A 159 15.88 23.56 5.72
CA ASP A 159 16.70 24.51 6.49
C ASP A 159 18.20 24.19 6.39
N LEU A 160 18.61 22.92 6.45
CA LEU A 160 20.00 22.51 6.20
C LEU A 160 20.48 22.88 4.79
N ASN A 161 19.64 22.69 3.77
CA ASN A 161 19.98 23.08 2.40
C ASN A 161 20.32 24.57 2.29
N LYS A 162 19.52 25.44 2.94
CA LYS A 162 19.79 26.88 2.99
C LYS A 162 21.12 27.16 3.68
N LEU A 163 21.39 26.51 4.82
CA LEU A 163 22.63 26.66 5.58
C LEU A 163 23.86 26.22 4.78
N VAL A 164 23.79 25.10 4.06
CA VAL A 164 24.87 24.61 3.18
C VAL A 164 25.17 25.63 2.08
N VAL A 165 24.14 26.20 1.45
CA VAL A 165 24.32 27.24 0.42
C VAL A 165 24.97 28.49 1.02
N GLU A 166 24.48 28.98 2.15
CA GLU A 166 25.05 30.15 2.82
C GLU A 166 26.50 29.93 3.25
N GLN A 167 26.83 28.76 3.80
CA GLN A 167 28.20 28.42 4.19
C GLN A 167 29.14 28.33 2.97
N LYS A 168 28.67 27.74 1.86
CA LYS A 168 29.40 27.73 0.58
C LYS A 168 29.65 29.15 0.05
N GLU A 169 28.72 30.07 0.23
CA GLU A 169 28.92 31.48 -0.13
C GLU A 169 29.99 32.16 0.71
N VAL A 170 30.00 31.93 2.03
CA VAL A 170 31.03 32.48 2.93
C VAL A 170 32.40 31.92 2.54
N ARG A 171 32.50 30.61 2.36
CA ARG A 171 33.71 29.91 1.89
C ARG A 171 34.24 30.47 0.58
N ALA A 172 33.37 30.62 -0.43
CA ALA A 172 33.75 31.25 -1.69
C ALA A 172 34.14 32.73 -1.54
N GLY A 173 33.61 33.42 -0.53
CA GLY A 173 34.00 34.78 -0.16
C GLY A 173 35.40 34.86 0.44
N THR A 174 35.77 33.88 1.28
CA THR A 174 37.11 33.74 1.88
C THR A 174 38.16 33.55 0.80
N GLU A 175 37.92 32.64 -0.15
CA GLU A 175 38.81 32.39 -1.29
C GLU A 175 38.97 33.60 -2.22
N ARG A 176 37.86 34.31 -2.51
CA ARG A 176 37.89 35.54 -3.34
C ARG A 176 38.48 36.74 -2.60
N GLY A 177 38.81 36.58 -1.34
CA GLY A 177 39.47 37.58 -0.53
C GLY A 177 38.63 38.80 -0.18
N ARG A 178 37.31 38.62 0.05
CA ARG A 178 36.41 39.67 0.59
C ARG A 178 36.92 40.25 1.91
N SER A 179 36.41 41.41 2.32
CA SER A 179 36.81 42.06 3.58
C SER A 179 36.58 41.13 4.77
N LEU A 180 37.57 41.04 5.67
CA LEU A 180 37.53 40.14 6.83
C LEU A 180 36.34 40.46 7.74
N GLU A 181 36.07 41.74 8.00
CA GLU A 181 34.91 42.18 8.80
C GLU A 181 33.57 41.69 8.22
N SER A 182 33.41 41.73 6.88
CA SER A 182 32.20 41.20 6.24
C SER A 182 32.15 39.67 6.26
N LEU A 183 33.29 38.98 6.22
CA LEU A 183 33.35 37.52 6.28
C LEU A 183 33.05 37.03 7.70
N GLU A 184 33.60 37.69 8.71
CA GLU A 184 33.31 37.42 10.13
C GLU A 184 31.81 37.59 10.42
N GLN A 185 31.21 38.70 10.01
CA GLN A 185 29.77 38.93 10.20
C GLN A 185 28.90 37.90 9.48
N ARG A 186 29.26 37.53 8.25
CA ARG A 186 28.51 36.50 7.50
C ARG A 186 28.70 35.12 8.10
N GLN A 187 29.92 34.75 8.50
CA GLN A 187 30.21 33.48 9.14
C GLN A 187 29.44 33.37 10.46
N GLN A 188 29.46 34.42 11.29
CA GLN A 188 28.66 34.49 12.52
C GLN A 188 27.17 34.32 12.22
N GLY A 189 26.65 34.99 11.19
CA GLY A 189 25.24 34.85 10.81
C GLY A 189 24.84 33.43 10.40
N VAL A 190 25.73 32.69 9.73
CA VAL A 190 25.49 31.27 9.39
C VAL A 190 25.58 30.39 10.64
N THR A 191 26.55 30.65 11.52
CA THR A 191 26.70 29.95 12.81
C THR A 191 25.46 30.13 13.68
N ASP A 192 25.00 31.36 13.88
CA ASP A 192 23.81 31.67 14.69
C ASP A 192 22.54 30.99 14.14
N LYS A 193 22.41 30.87 12.81
CA LYS A 193 21.28 30.14 12.20
C LYS A 193 21.42 28.63 12.37
N THR A 194 22.64 28.10 12.33
CA THR A 194 22.91 26.68 12.57
C THR A 194 22.65 26.31 14.03
N GLU A 195 23.03 27.16 14.99
CA GLU A 195 22.69 27.02 16.41
C GLU A 195 21.17 27.04 16.62
N LYS A 196 20.44 27.97 15.99
CA LYS A 196 18.97 27.98 16.03
C LYS A 196 18.33 26.71 15.47
N LEU A 197 18.93 26.11 14.44
CA LEU A 197 18.44 24.85 13.89
C LEU A 197 18.65 23.71 14.91
N ALA A 198 19.81 23.65 15.56
CA ALA A 198 20.08 22.68 16.62
C ALA A 198 19.10 22.85 17.80
N ASP A 199 18.88 24.09 18.26
CA ASP A 199 17.90 24.39 19.31
C ASP A 199 16.47 23.99 18.93
N LYS A 200 16.09 24.21 17.66
CA LYS A 200 14.78 23.80 17.13
C LYS A 200 14.61 22.29 17.15
N ILE A 201 15.65 21.55 16.74
CA ILE A 201 15.66 20.08 16.80
C ILE A 201 15.49 19.62 18.25
N ASP A 202 16.21 20.23 19.19
CA ASP A 202 16.13 19.90 20.62
C ASP A 202 14.75 20.15 21.21
N GLN A 203 14.14 21.27 20.86
CA GLN A 203 12.78 21.58 21.27
C GLN A 203 11.80 20.54 20.72
N GLN A 204 11.89 20.20 19.44
CA GLN A 204 11.00 19.21 18.81
C GLN A 204 11.20 17.79 19.36
N ASP A 205 12.44 17.38 19.62
CA ASP A 205 12.77 16.09 20.24
C ASP A 205 12.17 16.01 21.65
N ARG A 206 12.23 17.10 22.40
CA ARG A 206 11.65 17.18 23.74
C ARG A 206 10.12 17.15 23.70
N GLU A 207 9.49 17.94 22.83
CA GLU A 207 8.03 17.97 22.69
C GLU A 207 7.48 16.59 22.31
N ARG A 208 8.16 15.84 21.43
CA ARG A 208 7.76 14.47 21.07
C ARG A 208 7.89 13.49 22.23
N ARG A 209 8.98 13.56 23.00
CA ARG A 209 9.12 12.75 24.22
C ARG A 209 8.01 13.05 25.23
N GLU A 210 7.71 14.33 25.43
CA GLU A 210 6.63 14.75 26.34
C GLU A 210 5.24 14.31 25.86
N GLN A 211 4.97 14.33 24.56
CA GLN A 211 3.74 13.81 23.97
C GLN A 211 3.60 12.30 24.15
N ALA A 212 4.66 11.53 23.84
CA ALA A 212 4.68 10.09 24.04
C ALA A 212 4.48 9.70 25.53
N GLU A 213 5.07 10.47 26.46
CA GLU A 213 4.86 10.27 27.90
C GLU A 213 3.44 10.65 28.36
N ALA A 214 2.81 11.66 27.76
CA ALA A 214 1.46 12.10 28.09
C ALA A 214 0.40 11.09 27.65
N GLU A 215 0.54 10.51 26.45
CA GLU A 215 -0.32 9.45 25.94
C GLU A 215 -0.26 8.21 26.85
N GLN A 216 0.95 7.80 27.28
CA GLN A 216 1.13 6.71 28.23
C GLN A 216 0.55 6.96 29.63
N ARG A 217 0.42 8.23 30.05
CA ARG A 217 -0.18 8.59 31.36
C ARG A 217 -1.70 8.75 31.29
N GLY A 218 -2.25 9.11 30.13
CA GLY A 218 -3.68 9.27 29.89
C GLY A 218 -4.48 7.98 30.11
N GLU A 219 -3.90 6.81 29.82
CA GLU A 219 -4.58 5.52 30.01
C GLU A 219 -4.51 4.98 31.45
N LYS A 220 -3.61 5.47 32.31
CA LYS A 220 -3.52 5.03 33.72
C LYS A 220 -4.58 5.63 34.65
N GLN A 221 -5.41 6.56 34.19
CA GLN A 221 -6.51 7.14 34.98
C GLN A 221 -7.91 6.63 34.57
N GLY A 222 -7.99 5.62 33.68
CA GLY A 222 -9.25 5.00 33.28
C GLY A 222 -9.79 3.91 34.22
N GLU A 223 -9.02 3.46 35.20
CA GLU A 223 -9.46 2.46 36.18
C GLU A 223 -9.30 2.97 37.62
N GLY A 224 -10.42 3.47 38.18
CA GLY A 224 -10.61 3.59 39.62
C GLY A 224 -10.78 5.01 40.14
N GLU A 225 -12.01 5.53 40.11
CA GLU A 225 -12.72 5.99 41.32
C GLU A 225 -14.13 6.47 40.94
N GLN A 226 -15.12 5.61 41.15
CA GLN A 226 -16.47 6.06 41.44
C GLN A 226 -16.46 6.67 42.85
N GLN A 227 -16.57 8.00 42.95
CA GLN A 227 -17.20 8.60 44.11
C GLN A 227 -18.10 9.77 43.74
N ASP A 228 -19.34 9.59 44.18
CA ASP A 228 -20.48 10.48 44.19
C ASP A 228 -20.17 11.85 44.80
N GLY A 229 -20.71 12.90 44.18
CA GLY A 229 -20.46 14.28 44.56
C GLY A 229 -21.29 15.28 43.76
N SER A 230 -22.62 15.16 43.83
CA SER A 230 -23.58 16.15 43.33
C SER A 230 -23.26 17.59 43.81
N LYS A 231 -23.05 18.54 42.90
CA LYS A 231 -23.37 19.97 43.08
C LYS A 231 -23.41 20.75 41.76
N GLN A 232 -24.39 21.65 41.69
CA GLN A 232 -24.82 22.50 40.58
C GLN A 232 -23.79 23.55 40.12
N ASP A 233 -24.04 23.99 38.88
CA ASP A 233 -24.01 25.36 38.35
C ASP A 233 -22.94 25.78 37.32
N GLN A 234 -23.48 26.00 36.12
CA GLN A 234 -23.21 27.03 35.10
C GLN A 234 -21.98 26.94 34.17
N PRO A 235 -22.18 27.20 32.86
CA PRO A 235 -21.10 27.27 31.87
C PRO A 235 -20.41 28.65 31.89
N PRO A 236 -19.08 28.73 31.76
CA PRO A 236 -18.42 30.02 31.62
C PRO A 236 -18.56 30.56 30.19
N LYS A 237 -18.74 31.87 30.15
CA LYS A 237 -18.98 32.75 29.02
C LYS A 237 -17.78 32.87 28.07
N LYS A 238 -18.09 33.05 26.79
CA LYS A 238 -17.24 33.75 25.80
C LYS A 238 -17.06 35.22 26.20
N PRO A 239 -15.87 35.82 26.06
CA PRO A 239 -15.70 37.26 25.83
C PRO A 239 -15.92 37.53 24.32
N GLY A 240 -16.76 38.44 23.82
CA GLY A 240 -16.97 39.85 24.20
C GLY A 240 -16.08 40.72 23.30
N GLU A 241 -16.45 40.93 22.02
CA GLU A 241 -17.07 42.15 21.43
C GLU A 241 -16.09 43.18 20.82
N SER A 242 -16.43 43.58 19.58
CA SER A 242 -15.84 44.50 18.59
C SER A 242 -15.65 45.97 19.05
N PRO A 243 -15.15 46.89 18.19
CA PRO A 243 -16.04 47.53 17.21
C PRO A 243 -15.44 47.84 15.82
N GLU A 244 -16.37 48.00 14.89
CA GLU A 244 -16.25 48.39 13.47
C GLU A 244 -15.48 49.69 13.21
N GLN A 245 -14.94 49.84 11.98
CA GLN A 245 -15.34 50.91 11.04
C GLN A 245 -14.60 50.84 9.69
N GLN A 246 -15.36 50.63 8.62
CA GLN A 246 -15.11 51.15 7.26
C GLN A 246 -15.92 52.46 7.12
N PRO A 247 -15.48 53.44 6.32
CA PRO A 247 -15.87 53.52 4.89
C PRO A 247 -14.69 54.09 4.03
N SER A 248 -14.68 54.24 2.70
CA SER A 248 -15.68 54.65 1.70
C SER A 248 -15.11 54.47 0.27
N GLU A 249 -16.02 54.31 -0.70
CA GLU A 249 -15.83 54.29 -2.17
C GLU A 249 -15.45 55.62 -2.84
N SER A 250 -15.13 55.53 -4.15
CA SER A 250 -15.10 56.53 -5.26
C SER A 250 -13.66 56.89 -5.69
N GLU A 251 -13.25 56.92 -6.95
CA GLU A 251 -13.89 57.26 -8.23
C GLU A 251 -13.01 56.77 -9.42
N ALA A 252 -13.58 56.63 -10.63
CA ALA A 252 -12.93 56.15 -11.87
C ALA A 252 -12.47 57.30 -12.82
N PRO A 253 -12.19 57.07 -14.13
CA PRO A 253 -10.90 56.91 -14.83
C PRO A 253 -10.51 58.14 -15.72
N PRO A 254 -9.51 58.05 -16.64
CA PRO A 254 -9.88 57.79 -18.04
C PRO A 254 -8.85 57.00 -18.90
N SER A 255 -9.34 56.59 -20.07
CA SER A 255 -8.72 55.80 -21.15
C SER A 255 -7.78 56.59 -22.09
N GLU A 256 -6.86 55.90 -22.79
CA GLU A 256 -6.67 55.90 -24.27
C GLU A 256 -5.45 55.03 -24.69
N LYS A 257 -5.66 53.96 -25.47
CA LYS A 257 -5.34 53.78 -26.91
C LYS A 257 -3.86 53.95 -27.30
N THR A 258 -3.22 52.88 -27.79
CA THR A 258 -2.85 52.64 -29.22
C THR A 258 -1.79 51.51 -29.35
N SER A 259 -2.09 50.46 -30.12
CA SER A 259 -1.11 49.68 -30.92
C SER A 259 -0.73 50.49 -32.18
N PRO A 260 0.32 50.20 -33.02
CA PRO A 260 0.62 48.85 -33.55
C PRO A 260 2.08 48.54 -34.05
N LYS A 261 2.25 47.29 -34.55
CA LYS A 261 3.15 46.77 -35.62
C LYS A 261 4.58 46.23 -35.33
N GLU A 262 4.68 44.90 -35.48
CA GLU A 262 5.62 44.04 -36.28
C GLU A 262 6.72 44.69 -37.16
N PRO A 263 7.85 43.98 -37.44
CA PRO A 263 7.96 42.91 -38.49
C PRO A 263 8.64 41.62 -37.96
N SER A 264 8.24 40.38 -38.31
CA SER A 264 8.25 39.59 -39.57
C SER A 264 9.57 38.88 -39.95
N GLU A 265 9.48 37.54 -39.97
CA GLU A 265 10.14 36.53 -40.86
C GLU A 265 11.66 36.30 -40.87
N SER A 266 12.06 35.03 -40.68
CA SER A 266 12.76 34.21 -41.70
C SER A 266 12.88 32.72 -41.29
N GLN A 267 12.62 31.83 -42.26
CA GLN A 267 12.61 30.37 -42.21
C GLN A 267 14.00 29.70 -42.44
N PRO A 268 14.12 28.35 -42.35
CA PRO A 268 15.36 27.60 -42.14
C PRO A 268 15.93 26.88 -43.39
N GLY A 269 17.15 26.33 -43.25
CA GLY A 269 17.79 25.29 -44.10
C GLY A 269 19.31 25.36 -43.97
N GLU A 270 20.15 24.34 -44.16
CA GLU A 270 20.08 22.88 -44.27
C GLU A 270 21.57 22.39 -44.30
N GLN A 271 21.83 21.17 -43.81
CA GLN A 271 22.98 20.27 -44.12
C GLN A 271 24.46 20.67 -43.90
N LYS A 272 25.20 19.82 -43.16
CA LYS A 272 26.18 18.84 -43.73
C LYS A 272 26.82 17.92 -42.68
N SER A 273 26.79 16.62 -42.97
CA SER A 273 27.59 15.53 -42.40
C SER A 273 29.09 15.65 -42.76
N PRO A 274 29.96 14.79 -42.19
CA PRO A 274 30.38 13.62 -42.98
C PRO A 274 30.51 12.31 -42.19
N GLN A 275 30.58 11.24 -42.97
CA GLN A 275 30.57 9.82 -42.65
C GLN A 275 31.94 9.18 -42.98
N ASP A 276 32.16 7.97 -42.43
CA ASP A 276 33.10 6.90 -42.81
C ASP A 276 34.59 7.05 -42.45
N SER A 277 35.11 6.12 -41.62
CA SER A 277 35.86 4.97 -42.15
C SER A 277 35.94 3.82 -41.13
N SER A 278 35.69 2.61 -41.65
CA SER A 278 35.97 1.28 -41.11
C SER A 278 37.46 0.98 -40.94
N ASP A 279 37.84 0.26 -39.88
CA ASP A 279 38.68 -0.96 -39.97
C ASP A 279 38.87 -1.63 -38.59
N SER A 280 38.67 -2.94 -38.55
CA SER A 280 39.27 -3.90 -37.60
C SER A 280 40.36 -4.69 -38.38
N PRO A 281 41.15 -5.62 -37.81
CA PRO A 281 41.52 -5.96 -36.42
C PRO A 281 43.06 -6.12 -36.25
N SER A 282 43.56 -6.49 -35.07
CA SER A 282 44.63 -7.52 -34.86
C SER A 282 45.35 -7.38 -33.49
N ASP A 283 45.38 -8.54 -32.82
CA ASP A 283 46.43 -9.10 -31.94
C ASP A 283 47.12 -8.25 -30.87
N SER A 284 47.05 -8.75 -29.63
CA SER A 284 48.22 -9.40 -29.03
C SER A 284 47.85 -10.25 -27.81
N GLN A 285 48.09 -11.55 -27.95
CA GLN A 285 48.34 -12.50 -26.86
C GLN A 285 49.51 -12.06 -25.98
N SER A 286 49.47 -12.50 -24.71
CA SER A 286 50.56 -12.84 -23.75
C SER A 286 50.17 -12.30 -22.37
N GLN A 287 50.28 -12.99 -21.24
CA GLN A 287 50.94 -14.24 -20.87
C GLN A 287 50.33 -14.72 -19.54
N GLN A 288 50.19 -16.04 -19.40
CA GLN A 288 50.04 -16.75 -18.14
C GLN A 288 51.27 -16.54 -17.23
N GLN A 289 51.07 -16.52 -15.91
CA GLN A 289 51.47 -17.57 -14.93
C GLN A 289 51.96 -17.01 -13.57
N GLN A 290 51.51 -17.71 -12.51
CA GLN A 290 52.10 -17.90 -11.18
C GLN A 290 52.03 -16.77 -10.14
N GLN A 291 51.29 -16.98 -9.04
CA GLN A 291 51.88 -17.62 -7.85
C GLN A 291 50.81 -18.09 -6.84
N GLN A 292 50.94 -19.37 -6.47
CA GLN A 292 50.42 -19.96 -5.24
C GLN A 292 51.33 -19.60 -4.06
N GLN A 293 50.75 -19.75 -2.86
CA GLN A 293 51.34 -19.81 -1.51
C GLN A 293 51.43 -18.49 -0.73
N GLN A 294 50.46 -18.29 0.15
CA GLN A 294 50.73 -18.14 1.58
C GLN A 294 49.53 -18.65 2.40
N GLN A 295 49.69 -19.88 2.92
CA GLN A 295 48.92 -20.38 4.07
C GLN A 295 49.89 -20.36 5.25
N GLN A 296 49.67 -19.45 6.20
CA GLN A 296 50.19 -19.58 7.56
C GLN A 296 49.22 -18.94 8.54
N LYS A 297 48.66 -19.80 9.40
CA LYS A 297 48.28 -19.62 10.81
C LYS A 297 47.98 -18.20 11.32
N GLY A 298 46.72 -17.96 11.64
CA GLY A 298 46.27 -17.20 12.82
C GLY A 298 45.11 -17.98 13.43
N GLU A 299 45.35 -18.73 14.50
CA GLU A 299 45.06 -18.35 15.90
C GLU A 299 43.60 -17.92 16.13
N GLN A 300 42.90 -18.80 16.84
CA GLN A 300 41.57 -18.58 17.40
C GLN A 300 41.60 -17.35 18.31
N GLN A 301 41.01 -16.26 17.86
CA GLN A 301 40.45 -15.25 18.74
C GLN A 301 38.94 -15.28 18.59
N LYS A 302 38.28 -15.62 19.70
CA LYS A 302 36.88 -15.29 19.97
C LYS A 302 36.70 -13.80 19.71
N GLY A 303 36.12 -13.45 18.57
CA GLY A 303 35.40 -12.20 18.42
C GLY A 303 34.02 -12.41 18.99
N GLU A 304 33.74 -11.75 20.11
CA GLU A 304 32.37 -11.40 20.47
C GLU A 304 31.76 -10.65 19.28
N GLN A 305 30.88 -11.33 18.55
CA GLN A 305 29.91 -10.65 17.70
C GLN A 305 28.97 -9.92 18.67
N GLN A 306 29.24 -8.64 18.89
CA GLN A 306 28.17 -7.70 19.17
C GLN A 306 27.25 -7.74 17.95
N PRO A 307 25.96 -8.09 18.10
CA PRO A 307 24.99 -7.73 17.09
C PRO A 307 24.93 -6.20 17.11
N SER A 308 25.30 -5.58 16.00
CA SER A 308 24.95 -4.19 15.73
C SER A 308 23.43 -4.13 15.68
N GLU A 309 22.81 -3.65 16.75
CA GLU A 309 21.45 -3.15 16.73
C GLU A 309 21.45 -1.92 15.82
N SER A 310 20.87 -2.08 14.64
CA SER A 310 20.49 -0.98 13.77
C SER A 310 19.11 -1.32 13.20
N ASP A 311 18.15 -1.46 14.11
CA ASP A 311 16.72 -1.32 13.85
C ASP A 311 16.35 0.13 14.19
N SER A 312 16.74 1.08 13.34
CA SER A 312 16.33 2.48 13.46
C SER A 312 15.04 2.69 12.67
N ALA A 313 13.97 2.02 13.10
CA ALA A 313 12.61 2.52 12.86
C ALA A 313 12.31 3.48 14.02
N SER A 314 12.06 4.74 13.67
CA SER A 314 11.94 5.91 14.54
C SER A 314 11.30 5.64 15.92
N GLN A 315 12.14 5.48 16.95
CA GLN A 315 11.67 5.47 18.34
C GLN A 315 11.33 6.90 18.80
N PRO A 316 10.28 7.11 19.60
CA PRO A 316 9.98 8.42 20.21
C PRO A 316 11.10 8.98 21.12
N ASN A 317 12.10 8.15 21.46
CA ASN A 317 13.16 8.48 22.43
C ASN A 317 14.54 8.70 21.82
N GLU A 318 14.78 8.40 20.54
CA GLU A 318 16.09 8.65 19.94
C GLU A 318 16.22 10.12 19.49
N PRO A 319 17.41 10.74 19.67
CA PRO A 319 17.66 12.08 19.15
C PRO A 319 17.55 12.07 17.63
N THR A 320 17.11 13.19 17.05
CA THR A 320 17.00 13.33 15.59
C THR A 320 18.34 13.02 14.92
N PRO A 321 18.40 12.08 13.97
CA PRO A 321 19.67 11.74 13.34
C PRO A 321 20.23 12.89 12.51
N GLY A 322 21.54 13.03 12.49
CA GLY A 322 22.21 14.22 11.92
C GLY A 322 22.44 15.34 12.93
N ARG A 323 21.86 15.28 14.13
CA ARG A 323 22.08 16.27 15.19
C ARG A 323 23.55 16.42 15.58
N GLU A 324 24.26 15.31 15.83
CA GLU A 324 25.68 15.34 16.21
C GLU A 324 26.54 16.00 15.13
N GLU A 325 26.22 15.77 13.86
CA GLU A 325 26.87 16.43 12.73
C GLU A 325 26.58 17.93 12.69
N ILE A 326 25.37 18.38 13.04
CA ILE A 326 25.04 19.81 13.15
C ILE A 326 25.84 20.46 14.27
N GLU A 327 25.95 19.82 15.44
CA GLU A 327 26.76 20.31 16.56
C GLU A 327 28.25 20.39 16.18
N SER A 328 28.77 19.35 15.50
CA SER A 328 30.14 19.34 14.95
C SER A 328 30.34 20.47 13.92
N ALA A 329 29.35 20.74 13.06
CA ALA A 329 29.42 21.84 12.10
C ALA A 329 29.49 23.21 12.81
N ILE A 330 28.74 23.42 13.89
CA ILE A 330 28.78 24.64 14.71
C ILE A 330 30.19 24.86 15.27
N ASP A 331 30.80 23.83 15.87
CA ASP A 331 32.18 23.89 16.39
C ASP A 331 33.19 24.30 15.31
N LYS A 332 33.04 23.76 14.09
CA LYS A 332 33.89 24.09 12.94
C LYS A 332 33.68 25.53 12.47
N MET A 333 32.44 25.99 12.42
CA MET A 333 32.15 27.38 12.06
C MET A 333 32.69 28.37 13.10
N GLN A 334 32.61 28.05 14.40
CA GLN A 334 33.18 28.87 15.47
C GLN A 334 34.70 28.98 15.33
N ARG A 335 35.40 27.88 15.03
CA ARG A 335 36.84 27.92 14.71
C ARG A 335 37.13 28.76 13.46
N ALA A 336 36.30 28.65 12.42
CA ALA A 336 36.44 29.48 11.23
C ALA A 336 36.32 30.98 11.54
N ILE A 337 35.43 31.36 12.47
CA ILE A 337 35.29 32.76 12.94
C ILE A 337 36.58 33.23 13.61
N ASP A 338 37.15 32.42 14.50
CA ASP A 338 38.38 32.77 15.21
C ASP A 338 39.57 32.91 14.27
N GLU A 339 39.72 32.00 13.30
CA GLU A 339 40.75 32.09 12.27
C GLU A 339 40.56 33.34 11.37
N LEU A 340 39.32 33.74 11.07
CA LEU A 340 39.05 34.99 10.35
C LEU A 340 39.49 36.23 11.16
N LYS A 341 39.23 36.26 12.47
CA LYS A 341 39.68 37.34 13.39
C LYS A 341 41.20 37.41 13.46
N GLU A 342 41.87 36.26 13.43
CA GLU A 342 43.34 36.15 13.37
C GLU A 342 43.91 36.47 11.97
N LYS A 343 43.04 36.76 11.00
CA LYS A 343 43.37 37.06 9.59
C LYS A 343 43.96 35.86 8.84
N ASN A 344 43.71 34.66 9.31
CA ASN A 344 44.19 33.40 8.73
C ASN A 344 43.15 32.78 7.79
N ARG A 345 43.14 33.27 6.53
CA ARG A 345 42.16 32.83 5.53
C ARG A 345 42.30 31.37 5.12
N ASP A 346 43.51 30.83 5.10
CA ASP A 346 43.76 29.46 4.66
C ASP A 346 43.18 28.46 5.65
N GLN A 347 43.38 28.69 6.95
CA GLN A 347 42.83 27.84 8.00
C GLN A 347 41.32 28.05 8.15
N ALA A 348 40.84 29.29 8.07
CA ALA A 348 39.39 29.58 8.04
C ALA A 348 38.68 28.83 6.91
N SER A 349 39.26 28.79 5.71
CA SER A 349 38.69 28.06 4.57
C SER A 349 38.61 26.54 4.83
N ARG A 350 39.60 25.96 5.52
CA ARG A 350 39.60 24.52 5.87
C ARG A 350 38.52 24.18 6.90
N GLU A 351 38.36 25.01 7.92
CA GLU A 351 37.29 24.82 8.91
C GLU A 351 35.91 25.04 8.26
N GLN A 352 35.80 25.98 7.31
CA GLN A 352 34.59 26.18 6.50
C GLN A 352 34.25 24.95 5.65
N ASP A 353 35.24 24.35 4.96
CA ASP A 353 35.04 23.12 4.18
C ASP A 353 34.61 21.95 5.07
N GLN A 354 35.19 21.83 6.27
CA GLN A 354 34.79 20.81 7.25
C GLN A 354 33.36 21.03 7.76
N ALA A 355 32.96 22.28 8.04
CA ALA A 355 31.59 22.60 8.42
C ALA A 355 30.59 22.24 7.31
N ILE A 356 30.92 22.51 6.05
CA ILE A 356 30.08 22.11 4.90
C ILE A 356 29.94 20.58 4.85
N ALA A 357 31.03 19.85 5.02
CA ALA A 357 31.01 18.39 5.00
C ALA A 357 30.14 17.80 6.12
N GLU A 358 30.19 18.36 7.34
CA GLU A 358 29.33 17.92 8.43
C GLU A 358 27.85 18.25 8.18
N LEU A 359 27.53 19.46 7.68
CA LEU A 359 26.14 19.79 7.30
C LEU A 359 25.60 18.87 6.19
N GLU A 360 26.43 18.52 5.20
CA GLU A 360 26.05 17.58 4.13
C GLU A 360 25.84 16.16 4.66
N LYS A 361 26.65 15.71 5.63
CA LYS A 361 26.41 14.42 6.32
C LYS A 361 25.11 14.44 7.13
N ALA A 362 24.84 15.52 7.86
CA ALA A 362 23.59 15.68 8.61
C ALA A 362 22.38 15.59 7.67
N LYS A 363 22.46 16.30 6.54
CA LYS A 363 21.44 16.26 5.49
C LYS A 363 21.25 14.85 4.94
N ALA A 364 22.33 14.14 4.62
CA ALA A 364 22.25 12.78 4.08
C ALA A 364 21.58 11.80 5.08
N LYS A 365 21.84 11.96 6.39
CA LYS A 365 21.15 11.16 7.42
C LYS A 365 19.66 11.45 7.49
N LEU A 366 19.25 12.71 7.38
CA LEU A 366 17.84 13.08 7.35
C LEU A 366 17.15 12.59 6.07
N GLU A 367 17.82 12.66 4.91
CA GLU A 367 17.29 12.13 3.64
C GLU A 367 17.09 10.60 3.70
N GLU A 368 18.00 9.88 4.37
CA GLU A 368 17.85 8.43 4.58
C GLU A 368 16.62 8.09 5.42
N ILE A 369 16.38 8.84 6.50
CA ILE A 369 15.20 8.62 7.37
C ILE A 369 13.93 9.05 6.68
N LEU A 370 13.96 10.16 5.94
CA LEU A 370 12.82 10.58 5.13
C LEU A 370 12.40 9.47 4.17
N ARG A 371 13.37 8.79 3.55
CA ARG A 371 13.12 7.64 2.67
C ARG A 371 12.47 6.48 3.44
N GLN A 372 13.02 6.11 4.59
CA GLN A 372 12.45 5.06 5.45
C GLN A 372 11.00 5.38 5.87
N LEU A 373 10.73 6.61 6.32
CA LEU A 373 9.41 7.05 6.72
C LEU A 373 8.40 7.03 5.56
N ARG A 374 8.81 7.40 4.35
CA ARG A 374 7.96 7.32 3.15
C ARG A 374 7.66 5.88 2.76
N GLU A 375 8.65 4.98 2.85
CA GLU A 375 8.44 3.54 2.65
C GLU A 375 7.45 2.97 3.69
N GLU A 376 7.57 3.38 4.95
CA GLU A 376 6.62 3.01 6.02
C GLU A 376 5.21 3.57 5.76
N GLU A 377 5.08 4.85 5.39
CA GLU A 377 3.82 5.49 5.05
C GLU A 377 3.12 4.73 3.91
N GLN A 378 3.86 4.42 2.85
CA GLN A 378 3.36 3.67 1.70
C GLN A 378 2.85 2.29 2.12
N LYS A 379 3.61 1.57 2.95
CA LYS A 379 3.20 0.24 3.45
C LYS A 379 1.90 0.30 4.25
N ILE A 380 1.76 1.29 5.12
CA ILE A 380 0.53 1.44 5.92
C ILE A 380 -0.65 1.78 5.01
N LEU A 381 -0.45 2.66 4.04
CA LEU A 381 -1.47 3.00 3.06
C LEU A 381 -1.90 1.77 2.23
N LEU A 382 -0.95 1.00 1.71
CA LEU A 382 -1.21 -0.23 0.97
C LEU A 382 -1.97 -1.25 1.82
N ALA A 383 -1.57 -1.44 3.08
CA ALA A 383 -2.23 -2.35 4.00
C ALA A 383 -3.68 -1.92 4.31
N ASP A 384 -3.92 -0.61 4.52
CA ASP A 384 -5.27 -0.10 4.77
C ASP A 384 -6.17 -0.25 3.54
N LEU A 385 -5.66 0.10 2.36
CA LEU A 385 -6.37 -0.11 1.09
C LEU A 385 -6.69 -1.59 0.89
N GLU A 386 -5.73 -2.48 1.12
CA GLU A 386 -5.94 -3.92 0.95
C GLU A 386 -7.02 -4.46 1.89
N ALA A 387 -6.99 -4.06 3.16
CA ALA A 387 -7.99 -4.47 4.14
C ALA A 387 -9.39 -3.94 3.78
N ARG A 388 -9.50 -2.70 3.29
CA ARG A 388 -10.77 -2.14 2.78
C ARG A 388 -11.28 -2.92 1.56
N PHE A 389 -10.44 -3.20 0.57
CA PHE A 389 -10.85 -3.99 -0.61
C PHE A 389 -11.25 -5.42 -0.24
N ARG A 390 -10.55 -6.07 0.70
CA ARG A 390 -10.94 -7.40 1.23
C ARG A 390 -12.29 -7.35 1.95
N LYS A 391 -12.57 -6.30 2.74
CA LYS A 391 -13.87 -6.10 3.39
C LYS A 391 -14.98 -5.98 2.35
N MET A 392 -14.79 -5.13 1.34
CA MET A 392 -15.74 -4.96 0.24
C MET A 392 -15.97 -6.26 -0.53
N LEU A 393 -14.90 -7.00 -0.82
CA LEU A 393 -14.99 -8.30 -1.50
C LEU A 393 -15.85 -9.29 -0.72
N LEU A 394 -15.63 -9.40 0.60
CA LEU A 394 -16.41 -10.29 1.45
C LEU A 394 -17.89 -9.92 1.46
N MET A 395 -18.21 -8.62 1.54
CA MET A 395 -19.58 -8.12 1.48
C MET A 395 -20.20 -8.43 0.11
N GLN A 396 -19.48 -8.16 -0.99
CA GLN A 396 -19.95 -8.39 -2.35
C GLN A 396 -20.25 -9.86 -2.63
N VAL A 397 -19.39 -10.77 -2.20
CA VAL A 397 -19.59 -12.22 -2.35
C VAL A 397 -20.88 -12.68 -1.65
N ASN A 398 -21.20 -12.10 -0.49
CA ASN A 398 -22.44 -12.40 0.22
C ASN A 398 -23.68 -11.86 -0.50
N VAL A 399 -23.61 -10.65 -1.05
CA VAL A 399 -24.67 -10.08 -1.87
C VAL A 399 -24.89 -10.96 -3.11
N ARG A 400 -23.83 -11.22 -3.88
CA ARG A 400 -23.89 -12.03 -5.11
C ARG A 400 -24.49 -13.40 -4.91
N LYS A 401 -24.09 -14.09 -3.83
CA LYS A 401 -24.65 -15.39 -3.46
C LYS A 401 -26.14 -15.29 -3.16
N SER A 402 -26.56 -14.27 -2.42
CA SER A 402 -27.97 -14.05 -2.06
C SER A 402 -28.82 -13.64 -3.27
N SER A 403 -28.29 -12.79 -4.15
CA SER A 403 -28.92 -12.41 -5.42
C SER A 403 -29.11 -13.64 -6.33
N GLY A 404 -28.11 -14.53 -6.38
CA GLY A 404 -28.20 -15.80 -7.11
C GLY A 404 -29.36 -16.68 -6.63
N GLN A 405 -29.55 -16.80 -5.32
CA GLN A 405 -30.68 -17.57 -4.75
C GLN A 405 -32.05 -16.98 -5.12
N ILE A 406 -32.14 -15.67 -5.34
CA ILE A 406 -33.38 -15.03 -5.81
C ILE A 406 -33.57 -15.26 -7.32
N GLN A 407 -32.48 -15.20 -8.09
CA GLN A 407 -32.51 -15.41 -9.54
C GLN A 407 -32.97 -16.84 -9.91
N GLU A 408 -32.55 -17.85 -9.14
CA GLU A 408 -32.96 -19.25 -9.35
C GLU A 408 -34.47 -19.49 -9.18
N ILE A 409 -35.18 -18.58 -8.49
CA ILE A 409 -36.62 -18.68 -8.28
C ILE A 409 -37.34 -18.17 -9.54
N PRO A 410 -38.15 -19.01 -10.20
CA PRO A 410 -38.96 -18.61 -11.36
C PRO A 410 -39.85 -17.40 -11.06
N ASP A 411 -40.03 -16.51 -12.03
CA ASP A 411 -40.75 -15.23 -11.84
C ASP A 411 -42.16 -15.40 -11.27
N ASP A 412 -42.87 -16.44 -11.69
CA ASP A 412 -44.23 -16.78 -11.24
C ASP A 412 -44.28 -17.27 -9.78
N GLN A 413 -43.14 -17.71 -9.23
CA GLN A 413 -42.99 -18.22 -7.86
C GLN A 413 -42.40 -17.16 -6.90
N ARG A 414 -42.09 -15.96 -7.40
CA ARG A 414 -41.53 -14.86 -6.61
C ARG A 414 -42.58 -14.21 -5.70
N LEU A 415 -42.55 -14.61 -4.43
CA LEU A 415 -43.33 -14.06 -3.32
C LEU A 415 -42.81 -12.68 -2.81
N PRO A 416 -43.64 -11.88 -2.11
CA PRO A 416 -43.25 -10.59 -1.52
C PRO A 416 -42.01 -10.64 -0.60
N ARG A 417 -41.76 -11.78 0.06
CA ARG A 417 -40.56 -11.98 0.88
C ARG A 417 -39.25 -11.93 0.07
N HIS A 418 -39.27 -12.38 -1.18
CA HIS A 418 -38.10 -12.34 -2.06
C HIS A 418 -37.83 -10.91 -2.53
N ARG A 419 -38.88 -10.13 -2.79
CA ARG A 419 -38.76 -8.69 -3.03
C ARG A 419 -38.19 -7.97 -1.81
N ALA A 420 -38.69 -8.26 -0.60
CA ALA A 420 -38.14 -7.68 0.62
C ALA A 420 -36.65 -8.02 0.82
N ARG A 421 -36.25 -9.28 0.50
CA ARG A 421 -34.84 -9.69 0.53
C ARG A 421 -34.01 -8.92 -0.50
N ALA A 422 -34.48 -8.74 -1.74
CA ALA A 422 -33.77 -7.94 -2.75
C ALA A 422 -33.61 -6.47 -2.32
N THR A 423 -34.63 -5.89 -1.69
CA THR A 423 -34.53 -4.54 -1.10
C THR A 423 -33.50 -4.48 0.04
N GLN A 424 -33.33 -5.55 0.82
CA GLN A 424 -32.26 -5.65 1.81
C GLN A 424 -30.89 -5.71 1.14
N LEU A 425 -30.71 -6.57 0.13
CA LEU A 425 -29.46 -6.67 -0.63
C LEU A 425 -29.08 -5.33 -1.29
N ALA A 426 -30.06 -4.56 -1.76
CA ALA A 426 -29.84 -3.21 -2.27
C ALA A 426 -29.33 -2.22 -1.20
N ARG A 427 -29.63 -2.44 0.08
CA ARG A 427 -29.05 -1.65 1.18
C ARG A 427 -27.64 -2.12 1.45
N ASP A 428 -27.43 -3.43 1.51
CA ASP A 428 -26.11 -4.05 1.70
C ASP A 428 -25.13 -3.54 0.61
N GLU A 429 -25.53 -3.49 -0.67
CA GLU A 429 -24.73 -2.89 -1.76
C GLU A 429 -24.38 -1.41 -1.52
N ARG A 430 -25.34 -0.61 -1.04
CA ARG A 430 -25.06 0.80 -0.73
C ARG A 430 -24.09 0.95 0.43
N GLU A 431 -24.06 0.01 1.38
CA GLU A 431 -23.04 -0.01 2.42
C GLU A 431 -21.65 -0.30 1.84
N ILE A 432 -21.56 -1.18 0.83
CA ILE A 432 -20.29 -1.42 0.11
C ILE A 432 -19.85 -0.14 -0.62
N VAL A 433 -20.76 0.58 -1.28
CA VAL A 433 -20.48 1.88 -1.94
C VAL A 433 -19.87 2.89 -0.95
N LEU A 434 -20.31 2.92 0.31
CA LEU A 434 -19.72 3.81 1.32
C LEU A 434 -18.26 3.43 1.63
N GLU A 435 -17.92 2.15 1.63
CA GLU A 435 -16.52 1.71 1.78
C GLU A 435 -15.68 2.06 0.54
N VAL A 436 -16.27 1.99 -0.66
CA VAL A 436 -15.62 2.44 -1.90
C VAL A 436 -15.32 3.93 -1.85
N ASP A 437 -16.27 4.75 -1.37
CA ASP A 437 -16.08 6.19 -1.22
C ASP A 437 -14.92 6.53 -0.28
N LYS A 438 -14.76 5.78 0.82
CA LYS A 438 -13.61 5.94 1.73
C LYS A 438 -12.29 5.56 1.04
N ALA A 439 -12.25 4.44 0.30
CA ALA A 439 -11.05 4.03 -0.43
C ALA A 439 -10.64 5.04 -1.50
N LEU A 440 -11.62 5.69 -2.17
CA LEU A 440 -11.36 6.74 -3.15
C LEU A 440 -10.76 8.01 -2.54
N ILE A 441 -11.08 8.33 -1.29
CA ILE A 441 -10.47 9.48 -0.59
C ILE A 441 -8.97 9.23 -0.43
N LEU A 442 -8.60 8.07 0.12
CA LEU A 442 -7.21 7.68 0.32
C LEU A 442 -6.39 7.67 -0.98
N LEU A 443 -6.95 7.09 -2.06
CA LEU A 443 -6.29 7.05 -3.36
C LEU A 443 -6.10 8.44 -4.01
N ARG A 444 -6.94 9.41 -3.66
CA ARG A 444 -6.83 10.79 -4.18
C ARG A 444 -5.86 11.64 -3.38
N GLU A 445 -5.77 11.41 -2.07
CA GLU A 445 -4.79 12.08 -1.20
C GLU A 445 -3.36 11.66 -1.56
N GLU A 446 -3.20 10.41 -1.98
CA GLU A 446 -1.93 9.85 -2.44
C GLU A 446 -1.47 10.44 -3.79
N GLY A 447 -2.35 10.49 -4.79
CA GLY A 447 -2.17 11.29 -6.01
C GLY A 447 -1.19 10.75 -7.07
N THR A 448 -0.47 9.65 -6.79
CA THR A 448 0.53 9.06 -7.70
C THR A 448 -0.10 8.04 -8.66
N SER A 449 -1.12 7.30 -8.20
CA SER A 449 -1.75 6.27 -9.03
C SER A 449 -2.79 6.82 -10.01
N VAL A 450 -2.79 6.29 -11.25
CA VAL A 450 -3.74 6.68 -12.30
C VAL A 450 -4.81 5.60 -12.52
N ALA A 451 -4.37 4.34 -12.63
CA ALA A 451 -5.24 3.23 -12.96
C ALA A 451 -6.13 2.77 -11.80
N PHE A 452 -5.61 2.80 -10.56
CA PHE A 452 -6.38 2.36 -9.38
C PHE A 452 -7.60 3.24 -9.12
N PRO A 453 -7.49 4.58 -9.03
CA PRO A 453 -8.66 5.43 -8.82
C PRO A 453 -9.75 5.20 -9.87
N GLU A 454 -9.38 5.05 -11.15
CA GLU A 454 -10.36 4.76 -12.22
C GLU A 454 -11.02 3.39 -12.03
N ALA A 455 -10.25 2.35 -11.68
CA ALA A 455 -10.81 1.03 -11.41
C ALA A 455 -11.84 1.06 -10.27
N VAL A 456 -11.53 1.78 -9.19
CA VAL A 456 -12.39 1.92 -8.01
C VAL A 456 -13.64 2.75 -8.34
N VAL A 457 -13.52 3.80 -9.18
CA VAL A 457 -14.69 4.55 -9.68
C VAL A 457 -15.63 3.65 -10.49
N GLN A 458 -15.11 2.78 -11.37
CA GLN A 458 -15.95 1.87 -12.13
C GLN A 458 -16.66 0.85 -11.23
N ILE A 459 -15.96 0.30 -10.23
CA ILE A 459 -16.55 -0.58 -9.21
C ILE A 459 -17.72 0.12 -8.50
N ARG A 460 -17.52 1.39 -8.10
CA ARG A 460 -18.55 2.20 -7.45
C ARG A 460 -19.81 2.35 -8.31
N GLU A 461 -19.64 2.71 -9.58
CA GLU A 461 -20.75 2.89 -10.52
C GLU A 461 -21.52 1.57 -10.75
N ASP A 462 -20.79 0.45 -10.80
CA ASP A 462 -21.38 -0.88 -10.92
C ASP A 462 -22.20 -1.26 -9.68
N MET A 463 -21.66 -1.07 -8.47
CA MET A 463 -22.38 -1.31 -7.22
C MET A 463 -23.64 -0.43 -7.10
N GLN A 464 -23.57 0.83 -7.54
CA GLN A 464 -24.75 1.72 -7.58
C GLN A 464 -25.83 1.19 -8.52
N THR A 465 -25.43 0.73 -9.71
CA THR A 465 -26.35 0.13 -10.69
C THR A 465 -27.01 -1.12 -10.11
N VAL A 466 -26.23 -2.02 -9.51
CA VAL A 466 -26.75 -3.24 -8.85
C VAL A 466 -27.71 -2.88 -7.72
N ALA A 467 -27.37 -1.90 -6.87
CA ALA A 467 -28.25 -1.44 -5.79
C ALA A 467 -29.60 -0.92 -6.31
N GLU A 468 -29.62 -0.20 -7.43
CA GLU A 468 -30.84 0.30 -8.06
C GLU A 468 -31.70 -0.84 -8.62
N TRP A 469 -31.08 -1.81 -9.30
CA TRP A 469 -31.77 -2.98 -9.86
C TRP A 469 -32.32 -3.91 -8.78
N LEU A 470 -31.53 -4.23 -7.75
CA LEU A 470 -31.99 -5.03 -6.61
C LEU A 470 -33.16 -4.34 -5.89
N ASN A 471 -33.13 -3.01 -5.75
CA ASN A 471 -34.22 -2.25 -5.16
C ASN A 471 -35.51 -2.30 -6.01
N SER A 472 -35.35 -2.33 -7.34
CA SER A 472 -36.45 -2.45 -8.31
C SER A 472 -36.96 -3.89 -8.48
N PHE A 473 -36.29 -4.86 -7.84
CA PHE A 473 -36.51 -6.31 -7.96
C PHE A 473 -36.13 -6.89 -9.34
N GLU A 474 -35.14 -6.26 -9.99
CA GLU A 474 -34.54 -6.71 -11.23
C GLU A 474 -33.33 -7.61 -10.91
N VAL A 475 -33.61 -8.88 -10.59
CA VAL A 475 -32.59 -9.89 -10.31
C VAL A 475 -32.55 -10.89 -11.47
N ASN A 476 -31.76 -10.53 -12.49
CA ASN A 476 -31.60 -11.30 -13.74
C ASN A 476 -30.12 -11.66 -13.97
N GLU A 477 -29.82 -12.35 -15.08
CA GLU A 477 -28.45 -12.75 -15.43
C GLU A 477 -27.49 -11.56 -15.56
N LEU A 478 -27.98 -10.40 -16.02
CA LEU A 478 -27.16 -9.20 -16.16
C LEU A 478 -26.79 -8.61 -14.79
N THR A 479 -27.72 -8.55 -13.84
CA THR A 479 -27.45 -8.12 -12.45
C THR A 479 -26.34 -8.97 -11.85
N LEU A 480 -26.45 -10.30 -11.97
CA LEU A 480 -25.44 -11.23 -11.47
C LEU A 480 -24.09 -11.11 -12.18
N ALA A 481 -24.09 -10.87 -13.50
CA ALA A 481 -22.87 -10.67 -14.26
C ALA A 481 -22.11 -9.41 -13.81
N ILE A 482 -22.80 -8.32 -13.48
CA ILE A 482 -22.15 -7.12 -12.92
C ILE A 482 -21.61 -7.39 -11.52
N GLU A 483 -22.39 -8.06 -10.67
CA GLU A 483 -21.91 -8.47 -9.35
C GLU A 483 -20.65 -9.37 -9.45
N ASP A 484 -20.58 -10.27 -10.44
CA ASP A 484 -19.38 -11.08 -10.74
C ASP A 484 -18.22 -10.21 -11.25
N ASP A 485 -18.48 -9.23 -12.13
CA ASP A 485 -17.48 -8.26 -12.60
C ASP A 485 -16.90 -7.42 -11.44
N ILE A 486 -17.72 -7.05 -10.46
CA ILE A 486 -17.30 -6.32 -9.25
C ILE A 486 -16.38 -7.19 -8.40
N ILE A 487 -16.74 -8.47 -8.18
CA ILE A 487 -15.93 -9.43 -7.42
C ILE A 487 -14.55 -9.60 -8.08
N GLU A 488 -14.51 -9.87 -9.38
CA GLU A 488 -13.26 -10.02 -10.14
C GLU A 488 -12.38 -8.76 -10.01
N ALA A 489 -12.99 -7.57 -10.09
CA ALA A 489 -12.27 -6.31 -9.93
C ALA A 489 -11.67 -6.11 -8.54
N LEU A 490 -12.42 -6.44 -7.48
CA LEU A 490 -11.95 -6.35 -6.10
C LEU A 490 -10.83 -7.37 -5.84
N GLU A 491 -10.93 -8.59 -6.40
CA GLU A 491 -9.87 -9.60 -6.33
C GLU A 491 -8.59 -9.13 -7.02
N GLU A 492 -8.69 -8.55 -8.22
CA GLU A 492 -7.54 -7.99 -8.95
C GLU A 492 -6.88 -6.84 -8.17
N LEU A 493 -7.65 -5.95 -7.56
CA LEU A 493 -7.13 -4.86 -6.73
C LEU A 493 -6.40 -5.40 -5.48
N VAL A 494 -7.00 -6.36 -4.78
CA VAL A 494 -6.36 -7.00 -3.61
C VAL A 494 -5.06 -7.70 -4.04
N GLU A 495 -5.05 -8.42 -5.16
CA GLU A 495 -3.85 -9.10 -5.64
C GLU A 495 -2.75 -8.11 -6.06
N ALA A 496 -3.13 -6.99 -6.69
CA ALA A 496 -2.19 -5.95 -7.08
C ALA A 496 -1.52 -5.31 -5.85
N LEU A 497 -2.29 -4.98 -4.81
CA LEU A 497 -1.75 -4.41 -3.56
C LEU A 497 -0.86 -5.39 -2.82
N ARG A 498 -1.23 -6.68 -2.74
CA ARG A 498 -0.38 -7.73 -2.13
C ARG A 498 0.98 -7.83 -2.80
N LYS A 499 1.00 -7.87 -4.12
CA LYS A 499 2.24 -7.95 -4.88
C LYS A 499 3.12 -6.72 -4.66
N GLU A 500 2.51 -5.56 -4.48
CA GLU A 500 3.26 -4.35 -4.20
C GLU A 500 3.87 -4.36 -2.79
N MET A 501 3.13 -4.82 -1.78
CA MET A 501 3.69 -5.04 -0.44
C MET A 501 4.83 -6.06 -0.44
N GLU A 502 4.67 -7.20 -1.13
CA GLU A 502 5.72 -8.23 -1.25
C GLU A 502 7.00 -7.67 -1.89
N LYS A 503 6.87 -6.83 -2.93
CA LYS A 503 8.02 -6.16 -3.54
C LYS A 503 8.72 -5.19 -2.60
N LEU A 504 7.97 -4.40 -1.82
CA LEU A 504 8.56 -3.48 -0.85
C LEU A 504 9.35 -4.26 0.21
N GLU A 505 8.83 -5.39 0.70
CA GLU A 505 9.55 -6.27 1.63
C GLU A 505 10.82 -6.88 1.01
N GLU A 506 10.78 -7.28 -0.28
CA GLU A 506 11.96 -7.76 -1.00
C GLU A 506 13.02 -6.66 -1.23
N GLN A 507 12.58 -5.43 -1.50
CA GLN A 507 13.46 -4.28 -1.69
C GLN A 507 14.18 -3.91 -0.39
N GLU A 508 13.48 -3.90 0.75
CA GLU A 508 14.12 -3.67 2.07
C GLU A 508 15.21 -4.71 2.37
N GLN A 509 14.97 -5.99 2.06
CA GLN A 509 15.96 -7.04 2.25
C GLN A 509 17.19 -6.87 1.35
N GLN A 510 17.03 -6.26 0.16
CA GLN A 510 18.11 -6.04 -0.80
C GLN A 510 18.85 -4.70 -0.57
N GLN A 511 18.20 -3.68 -0.02
CA GLN A 511 18.81 -2.39 0.29
C GLN A 511 19.90 -2.48 1.38
N GLN A 512 20.06 -3.62 2.07
CA GLN A 512 21.20 -3.89 2.95
C GLN A 512 22.57 -3.96 2.21
N GLN A 513 22.63 -3.88 0.87
CA GLN A 513 23.89 -3.98 0.13
C GLN A 513 24.24 -2.84 -0.84
N GLN A 514 23.39 -1.84 -1.09
CA GLN A 514 23.76 -0.73 -1.98
C GLN A 514 22.92 0.55 -1.75
N GLN A 515 23.60 1.67 -1.48
CA GLN A 515 23.03 3.02 -1.60
C GLN A 515 22.77 3.33 -3.08
N GLN A 516 21.55 3.11 -3.55
CA GLN A 516 21.08 3.68 -4.80
C GLN A 516 20.09 4.80 -4.52
N GLN A 517 20.39 5.98 -5.07
CA GLN A 517 19.45 7.08 -5.21
C GLN A 517 18.32 6.62 -6.15
N GLN A 518 17.13 6.47 -5.59
CA GLN A 518 15.90 6.26 -6.34
C GLN A 518 14.90 7.35 -5.93
N ASP A 519 14.16 7.84 -6.92
CA ASP A 519 13.10 8.84 -6.78
C ASP A 519 11.99 8.35 -5.81
N ASP A 520 11.14 9.28 -5.36
CA ASP A 520 10.04 9.02 -4.43
C ASP A 520 9.24 7.77 -4.84
N PRO A 521 8.97 6.85 -3.90
CA PRO A 521 8.34 5.59 -4.23
C PRO A 521 6.89 5.82 -4.68
N GLU A 522 6.57 5.41 -5.91
CA GLU A 522 5.18 5.39 -6.40
C GLU A 522 4.36 4.38 -5.62
N LEU A 523 3.08 4.68 -5.32
CA LEU A 523 2.20 3.76 -4.57
C LEU A 523 2.18 2.37 -5.19
N ILE A 524 2.11 2.31 -6.53
CA ILE A 524 2.11 1.09 -7.31
C ILE A 524 3.02 1.22 -8.52
N ASP A 525 3.82 0.19 -8.78
CA ASP A 525 4.59 0.03 -10.02
C ASP A 525 3.73 0.12 -11.31
N LEU A 526 4.26 0.82 -12.31
CA LEU A 526 3.71 0.97 -13.66
C LEU A 526 3.20 -0.34 -14.28
N ILE A 527 3.87 -1.48 -14.03
CA ILE A 527 3.43 -2.78 -14.57
C ILE A 527 2.07 -3.19 -13.97
N ALA A 528 1.85 -2.94 -12.69
CA ALA A 528 0.57 -3.24 -12.03
C ALA A 528 -0.53 -2.27 -12.49
N GLU A 529 -0.22 -1.00 -12.70
CA GLU A 529 -1.15 -0.02 -13.33
C GLU A 529 -1.59 -0.47 -14.73
N LEU A 530 -0.66 -0.88 -15.58
CA LEU A 530 -0.95 -1.36 -16.94
C LEU A 530 -1.79 -2.64 -16.93
N LYS A 531 -1.57 -3.54 -15.95
CA LYS A 531 -2.39 -4.74 -15.79
C LYS A 531 -3.83 -4.40 -15.44
N LEU A 532 -4.06 -3.40 -14.58
CA LEU A 532 -5.40 -2.92 -14.26
C LEU A 532 -6.07 -2.22 -15.44
N LEU A 533 -5.38 -1.34 -16.17
CA LEU A 533 -5.94 -0.74 -17.38
C LEU A 533 -6.37 -1.81 -18.40
N ARG A 534 -5.54 -2.85 -18.54
CA ARG A 534 -5.87 -4.00 -19.38
C ARG A 534 -7.12 -4.74 -18.88
N SER A 535 -7.27 -4.97 -17.57
CA SER A 535 -8.45 -5.66 -17.04
C SER A 535 -9.73 -4.83 -17.17
N LEU A 536 -9.66 -3.51 -16.94
CA LEU A 536 -10.75 -2.57 -17.21
C LEU A 536 -11.18 -2.64 -18.67
N GLN A 537 -10.22 -2.65 -19.60
CA GLN A 537 -10.49 -2.75 -21.03
C GLN A 537 -11.17 -4.09 -21.40
N TYR A 538 -10.73 -5.21 -20.80
CA TYR A 538 -11.35 -6.52 -21.00
C TYR A 538 -12.79 -6.56 -20.48
N ARG A 539 -13.07 -5.97 -19.31
CA ARG A 539 -14.43 -5.87 -18.75
C ARG A 539 -15.37 -5.06 -19.63
N VAL A 540 -14.94 -3.88 -20.08
CA VAL A 540 -15.72 -3.08 -21.04
C VAL A 540 -16.02 -3.87 -22.32
N ASN A 541 -15.02 -4.59 -22.85
CA ASN A 541 -15.21 -5.42 -24.04
C ASN A 541 -16.21 -6.56 -23.79
N ARG A 542 -16.05 -7.32 -22.69
CA ARG A 542 -16.94 -8.42 -22.30
C ARG A 542 -18.38 -7.96 -22.16
N ARG A 543 -18.62 -6.85 -21.46
CA ARG A 543 -19.96 -6.30 -21.24
C ARG A 543 -20.58 -5.75 -22.53
N THR A 544 -19.78 -5.13 -23.38
CA THR A 544 -20.22 -4.71 -24.73
C THR A 544 -20.67 -5.92 -25.56
N GLN A 545 -19.92 -7.03 -25.52
CA GLN A 545 -20.32 -8.26 -26.22
C GLN A 545 -21.59 -8.89 -25.64
N GLN A 546 -21.75 -8.89 -24.32
CA GLN A 546 -22.96 -9.42 -23.67
C GLN A 546 -24.20 -8.61 -24.07
N LEU A 547 -24.14 -7.28 -23.98
CA LEU A 547 -25.24 -6.42 -24.44
C LEU A 547 -25.50 -6.60 -25.94
N GLY A 548 -24.45 -6.69 -26.76
CA GLY A 548 -24.59 -6.92 -28.19
C GLY A 548 -25.34 -8.21 -28.55
N ARG A 549 -25.29 -9.25 -27.70
CA ARG A 549 -26.06 -10.50 -27.90
C ARG A 549 -27.54 -10.35 -27.60
N THR A 550 -27.92 -9.35 -26.80
CA THR A 550 -29.33 -9.05 -26.46
C THR A 550 -30.02 -8.15 -27.50
N VAL A 551 -29.25 -7.51 -28.39
CA VAL A 551 -29.76 -6.63 -29.44
C VAL A 551 -30.12 -7.44 -30.69
N GLU A 552 -31.37 -7.37 -31.13
CA GLU A 552 -31.79 -7.91 -32.42
C GLU A 552 -31.48 -6.93 -33.56
N GLY A 553 -30.47 -7.24 -34.38
CA GLY A 553 -30.07 -6.44 -35.54
C GLY A 553 -28.81 -5.60 -35.30
N GLU A 554 -28.58 -4.58 -36.15
CA GLU A 554 -27.38 -3.72 -36.06
C GLU A 554 -27.51 -2.58 -35.04
N GLN A 555 -28.73 -2.25 -34.58
CA GLN A 555 -29.00 -1.11 -33.70
C GLN A 555 -29.84 -1.50 -32.49
N ALA A 556 -29.44 -1.05 -31.30
CA ALA A 556 -30.24 -1.19 -30.09
C ALA A 556 -31.46 -0.24 -30.17
N ALA A 557 -32.66 -0.79 -30.00
CA ALA A 557 -33.91 -0.04 -30.00
C ALA A 557 -34.47 0.22 -28.59
N GLU A 558 -34.03 -0.54 -27.59
CA GLU A 558 -34.46 -0.39 -26.20
C GLU A 558 -33.64 0.69 -25.49
N ASN A 559 -34.35 1.65 -24.85
CA ASN A 559 -33.71 2.76 -24.14
C ASN A 559 -32.79 2.30 -23.00
N SER A 560 -33.16 1.24 -22.27
CA SER A 560 -32.34 0.66 -21.20
C SER A 560 -30.99 0.14 -21.70
N VAL A 561 -30.99 -0.51 -22.88
CA VAL A 561 -29.76 -1.02 -23.51
C VAL A 561 -28.92 0.15 -24.04
N LEU A 562 -29.54 1.19 -24.59
CA LEU A 562 -28.84 2.40 -25.05
C LEU A 562 -28.14 3.14 -23.90
N GLU A 563 -28.78 3.26 -22.74
CA GLU A 563 -28.17 3.86 -21.54
C GLU A 563 -26.93 3.06 -21.09
N LEU A 564 -27.03 1.74 -21.04
CA LEU A 564 -25.89 0.87 -20.68
C LEU A 564 -24.74 0.95 -21.68
N LEU A 565 -25.04 1.03 -22.98
CA LEU A 565 -24.02 1.23 -24.02
C LEU A 565 -23.36 2.60 -23.92
N SER A 566 -24.11 3.65 -23.56
CA SER A 566 -23.56 4.98 -23.30
C SER A 566 -22.59 4.97 -22.11
N GLN A 567 -22.97 4.32 -21.01
CA GLN A 567 -22.10 4.17 -19.84
C GLN A 567 -20.79 3.43 -20.20
N LEU A 568 -20.85 2.38 -21.01
CA LEU A 568 -19.66 1.67 -21.49
C LEU A 568 -18.77 2.55 -22.38
N ALA A 569 -19.37 3.41 -23.22
CA ALA A 569 -18.62 4.36 -24.03
C ALA A 569 -17.90 5.41 -23.17
N GLU A 570 -18.54 5.91 -22.12
CA GLU A 570 -17.91 6.82 -21.15
C GLU A 570 -16.76 6.14 -20.41
N ARG A 571 -16.93 4.89 -19.95
CA ARG A 571 -15.87 4.09 -19.35
C ARG A 571 -14.69 3.90 -20.29
N GLN A 572 -14.95 3.58 -21.56
CA GLN A 572 -13.91 3.45 -22.58
C GLN A 572 -13.11 4.76 -22.74
N ALA A 573 -13.79 5.90 -22.74
CA ALA A 573 -13.15 7.20 -22.83
C ALA A 573 -12.30 7.53 -21.59
N ARG A 574 -12.75 7.14 -20.38
CA ARG A 574 -11.97 7.29 -19.14
C ARG A 574 -10.74 6.38 -19.11
N ILE A 575 -10.87 5.11 -19.52
CA ILE A 575 -9.72 4.19 -19.66
C ILE A 575 -8.70 4.77 -20.65
N GLN A 576 -9.15 5.32 -21.77
CA GLN A 576 -8.27 5.97 -22.74
C GLN A 576 -7.54 7.17 -22.11
N ARG A 577 -8.24 8.00 -21.32
CA ARG A 577 -7.64 9.13 -20.61
C ARG A 577 -6.61 8.66 -19.58
N ALA A 578 -6.96 7.70 -18.72
CA ALA A 578 -6.05 7.13 -17.73
C ALA A 578 -4.80 6.54 -18.40
N THR A 579 -4.96 5.86 -19.54
CA THR A 579 -3.83 5.33 -20.33
C THR A 579 -2.93 6.46 -20.86
N TYR A 580 -3.52 7.57 -21.32
CA TYR A 580 -2.78 8.72 -21.78
C TYR A 580 -2.02 9.42 -20.64
N ASP A 581 -2.69 9.64 -19.51
CA ASP A 581 -2.10 10.29 -18.34
C ASP A 581 -0.94 9.46 -17.78
N LEU A 582 -1.10 8.13 -17.71
CA LEU A 582 -0.03 7.19 -17.36
C LEU A 582 1.15 7.26 -18.34
N SER A 583 0.87 7.32 -19.66
CA SER A 583 1.94 7.38 -20.69
C SER A 583 2.72 8.70 -20.71
N THR A 584 2.09 9.78 -20.26
CA THR A 584 2.68 11.13 -20.27
C THR A 584 3.27 11.55 -18.94
N GLY A 585 3.11 10.72 -17.90
CA GLY A 585 3.57 11.03 -16.55
C GLY A 585 2.89 12.27 -15.98
N LYS A 586 1.67 12.61 -16.42
CA LYS A 586 0.96 13.83 -15.97
C LYS A 586 0.63 13.85 -14.47
N ASN A 587 0.74 12.69 -13.81
CA ASN A 587 0.52 12.52 -12.38
C ASN A 587 1.84 12.38 -11.59
N ARG A 588 3.01 12.57 -12.24
CA ARG A 588 4.34 12.54 -11.61
C ARG A 588 4.98 13.93 -11.58
#